data_AF-A0A437S964-F1
#
_entry.id   AF-A0A437S964-F1
#
_cell.length_a   1.000
_cell.length_b   1.000
_cell.length_c   1.000
_cell.angle_alpha   90.00
_cell.angle_beta   90.00
_cell.angle_gamma   90.00
#
_symmetry.space_group_name_H-M   'P 1'
#
loop_
_entity.id
_entity.type
_entity.pdbx_description
1 polymer ?
#
loop_
_entity_poly.entity_id
_entity_poly.type
_entity_poly.pdbx_seq_one_letter_code
_entity_poly.pdbx_strand_id
1 'polypeptide(L)'
;MCMDSNFQTLPTNVSLIPNQPLQIIRAEITSDLNLAIDLINISSKPISRVIFAVVYKDEHNNYLFNATEVYYDIKNLDIPPKKIYFLNPFSIDERFKEARGIDIRIKELYYSDSDSLILNTKDEKQFTLPLISETKSEKMKTLFGPEIISYGENFMNGWRCVCGFFNKKENEECSFCGRNKNFVLNNLTEPLINMKLLNVLSNTEDDKPEEASMASHLTQTHLTKVAPTTTSLSETRINESTEEGLEEKSIFSVLTKVIYRSIIALLLVVVLIFAFQISKSLLSNRDISNAKTLISQGKYEDALKVLNKIENEKLQDEVQAEIEKTQKLMESQRYFDLGNSLILQDKYIEAIKNFNKVSSEDSINFASSQDKIEELEKIILNKANTEYTNGNYEKALSMVNEYLAAVPESANATNLKNQIIGTQSEEEKTEEEELISGSLIDEEAVELDKNRAEMTKKAEALLNTFQKVVAEKANLRAEPSTDAKIITVLPTDSDLYIQETQIEGSERIWCKVEAEDAKTGEIFHGWISNILMEE
;
A
#
# COMPACT_ATOMS: atom_id res chain seq x y z
N MET A 1 48.10 -29.38 45.25
CA MET A 1 48.61 -28.00 45.32
C MET A 1 47.39 -27.13 45.10
N CYS A 2 46.80 -26.64 46.19
CA CYS A 2 45.49 -26.01 46.18
C CYS A 2 45.64 -24.50 46.01
N MET A 3 44.90 -23.92 45.08
CA MET A 3 44.12 -22.70 45.29
C MET A 3 43.14 -22.53 44.11
N ASP A 4 42.08 -23.34 44.09
CA ASP A 4 40.80 -22.93 43.49
C ASP A 4 40.21 -21.83 44.39
N SER A 5 40.79 -20.64 44.39
CA SER A 5 40.12 -19.50 45.02
C SER A 5 39.14 -18.95 44.00
N ASN A 6 37.86 -19.29 44.15
CA ASN A 6 36.78 -18.59 43.48
C ASN A 6 36.94 -17.08 43.74
N PHE A 7 37.47 -16.33 42.78
CA PHE A 7 37.63 -14.89 42.87
C PHE A 7 36.63 -14.17 41.99
N GLN A 8 36.35 -12.92 42.31
CA GLN A 8 35.44 -12.08 41.56
C GLN A 8 36.18 -11.40 40.41
N THR A 9 35.67 -11.53 39.19
CA THR A 9 36.15 -10.85 37.99
C THR A 9 35.41 -9.54 37.79
N LEU A 10 36.15 -8.53 37.34
CA LEU A 10 35.65 -7.25 36.84
C LEU A 10 35.15 -7.40 35.40
N PRO A 11 34.35 -6.45 34.90
CA PRO A 11 33.95 -6.42 33.50
C PRO A 11 35.15 -6.32 32.56
N THR A 12 35.15 -7.14 31.52
CA THR A 12 36.15 -7.06 30.45
C THR A 12 35.82 -5.90 29.52
N ASN A 13 36.82 -5.08 29.20
CA ASN A 13 36.69 -4.10 28.12
C ASN A 13 37.34 -4.63 26.85
N VAL A 14 36.61 -4.52 25.75
CA VAL A 14 37.09 -4.89 24.42
C VAL A 14 37.26 -3.62 23.60
N SER A 15 38.45 -3.42 23.03
CA SER A 15 38.66 -2.40 22.00
C SER A 15 38.53 -3.05 20.63
N LEU A 16 37.59 -2.56 19.82
CA LEU A 16 37.31 -3.07 18.48
C LEU A 16 36.94 -1.95 17.51
N ILE A 17 37.13 -2.22 16.22
CA ILE A 17 36.59 -1.41 15.12
C ILE A 17 35.24 -2.06 14.73
N PRO A 18 34.09 -1.35 14.74
CA PRO A 18 32.77 -1.96 14.51
C PRO A 18 32.62 -2.78 13.21
N ASN A 19 33.49 -2.57 12.22
CA ASN A 19 33.50 -3.29 10.95
C ASN A 19 34.61 -4.34 10.82
N GLN A 20 35.36 -4.62 11.88
CA GLN A 20 36.43 -5.59 11.80
C GLN A 20 35.89 -7.00 11.51
N PRO A 21 36.59 -7.80 10.70
CA PRO A 21 36.11 -9.09 10.22
C PRO A 21 35.98 -10.17 11.30
N LEU A 22 36.71 -10.02 12.42
CA LEU A 22 36.70 -10.91 13.56
C LEU A 22 36.45 -10.09 14.83
N GLN A 23 35.41 -10.39 15.60
CA GLN A 23 35.10 -9.67 16.84
C GLN A 23 35.20 -10.58 18.07
N ILE A 24 35.72 -10.02 19.17
CA ILE A 24 35.66 -10.63 20.50
C ILE A 24 34.28 -10.34 21.07
N ILE A 25 33.50 -11.39 21.34
CA ILE A 25 32.14 -11.27 21.87
C ILE A 25 32.04 -11.69 23.32
N ARG A 26 32.97 -12.52 23.80
CA ARG A 26 33.19 -12.84 25.22
C ARG A 26 34.68 -12.98 25.47
N ALA A 27 35.14 -12.51 26.63
CA ALA A 27 36.50 -12.71 27.09
C ALA A 27 36.53 -12.62 28.61
N GLU A 28 37.14 -13.61 29.28
CA GLU A 28 37.20 -13.67 30.73
C GLU A 28 38.42 -14.43 31.26
N ILE A 29 38.88 -14.02 32.44
CA ILE A 29 39.89 -14.74 33.21
C ILE A 29 39.21 -15.90 33.94
N THR A 30 39.80 -17.08 33.85
CA THR A 30 39.35 -18.27 34.58
C THR A 30 40.05 -18.40 35.93
N SER A 31 39.45 -19.14 36.88
CA SER A 31 40.00 -19.34 38.23
C SER A 31 41.35 -20.07 38.23
N ASP A 32 41.62 -20.87 37.21
CA ASP A 32 42.86 -21.59 36.94
C ASP A 32 43.86 -20.78 36.09
N LEU A 33 43.72 -19.45 36.07
CA LEU A 33 44.64 -18.49 35.46
C LEU A 33 44.82 -18.66 33.94
N ASN A 34 43.72 -18.95 33.23
CA ASN A 34 43.68 -18.94 31.77
C ASN A 34 42.80 -17.79 31.26
N LEU A 35 42.96 -17.48 29.98
CA LEU A 35 42.11 -16.55 29.25
C LEU A 35 41.23 -17.32 28.28
N ALA A 36 39.91 -17.24 28.47
CA ALA A 36 38.91 -17.82 27.60
C ALA A 36 38.27 -16.75 26.73
N ILE A 37 38.12 -17.01 25.42
CA ILE A 37 37.65 -16.02 24.44
C ILE A 37 36.67 -16.68 23.46
N ASP A 38 35.53 -16.02 23.24
CA ASP A 38 34.59 -16.36 22.16
C ASP A 38 34.70 -15.31 21.06
N LEU A 39 34.77 -15.77 19.81
CA LEU A 39 35.01 -14.95 18.63
C LEU A 39 33.85 -15.10 17.63
N ILE A 40 33.57 -14.04 16.86
CA ILE A 40 32.70 -14.11 15.68
C ILE A 40 33.49 -13.72 14.44
N ASN A 41 33.56 -14.62 13.45
CA ASN A 41 34.11 -14.33 12.13
C ASN A 41 32.98 -13.97 11.15
N ILE A 42 32.89 -12.71 10.74
CA ILE A 42 31.94 -12.25 9.69
C ILE A 42 32.55 -12.18 8.30
N SER A 43 33.85 -12.47 8.16
CA SER A 43 34.48 -12.52 6.85
C SER A 43 34.01 -13.73 6.06
N SER A 44 34.29 -13.72 4.75
CA SER A 44 34.06 -14.87 3.88
C SER A 44 35.17 -15.92 3.94
N LYS A 45 36.21 -15.71 4.75
CA LYS A 45 37.44 -16.52 4.77
C LYS A 45 37.69 -17.13 6.16
N PRO A 46 38.20 -18.37 6.26
CA PRO A 46 38.65 -18.90 7.53
C PRO A 46 39.88 -18.15 8.06
N ILE A 47 39.99 -18.03 9.38
CA ILE A 47 41.11 -17.35 10.05
C ILE A 47 42.00 -18.40 10.72
N SER A 48 43.30 -18.29 10.46
CA SER A 48 44.31 -19.31 10.82
C SER A 48 45.24 -18.90 11.96
N ARG A 49 45.34 -17.59 12.24
CA ARG A 49 46.15 -17.04 13.34
C ARG A 49 45.61 -15.69 13.80
N VAL A 50 45.64 -15.45 15.10
CA VAL A 50 45.19 -14.20 15.73
C VAL A 50 46.20 -13.78 16.79
N ILE A 51 46.56 -12.50 16.80
CA ILE A 51 47.39 -11.89 17.83
C ILE A 51 46.53 -10.98 18.70
N PHE A 52 46.40 -11.31 19.98
CA PHE A 52 45.72 -10.47 20.97
C PHE A 52 46.72 -9.56 21.69
N ALA A 53 46.26 -8.37 22.07
CA ALA A 53 46.93 -7.52 23.05
C ALA A 53 46.03 -7.39 24.28
N VAL A 54 46.58 -7.68 25.45
CA VAL A 54 45.85 -7.74 26.73
C VAL A 54 46.56 -6.88 27.76
N VAL A 55 45.78 -6.07 28.47
CA VAL A 55 46.23 -5.32 29.64
C VAL A 55 45.42 -5.78 30.85
N TYR A 56 46.10 -6.04 31.96
CA TYR A 56 45.47 -6.60 33.16
C TYR A 56 45.21 -5.55 34.23
N LYS A 57 44.16 -5.77 35.01
CA LYS A 57 43.75 -4.92 36.13
C LYS A 57 43.58 -5.72 37.41
N ASP A 58 43.90 -5.12 38.54
CA ASP A 58 43.69 -5.70 39.88
C ASP A 58 42.20 -5.66 40.29
N GLU A 59 41.89 -6.11 41.51
CA GLU A 59 40.54 -6.09 42.09
C GLU A 59 39.95 -4.69 42.29
N HIS A 60 40.80 -3.68 42.36
CA HIS A 60 40.44 -2.27 42.53
C HIS A 60 40.35 -1.54 41.18
N ASN A 61 40.39 -2.27 40.05
CA ASN A 61 40.37 -1.75 38.68
C ASN A 61 41.60 -0.89 38.32
N ASN A 62 42.71 -1.01 39.06
CA ASN A 62 43.98 -0.36 38.71
C ASN A 62 44.75 -1.21 37.70
N TYR A 63 45.44 -0.55 36.77
CA TYR A 63 46.29 -1.23 35.79
C TYR A 63 47.50 -1.88 36.46
N LEU A 64 47.68 -3.18 36.23
CA LEU A 64 48.89 -3.89 36.62
C LEU A 64 50.06 -3.48 35.72
N PHE A 65 51.26 -3.39 36.31
CA PHE A 65 52.50 -3.11 35.59
C PHE A 65 52.41 -1.89 34.65
N ASN A 66 51.80 -0.78 35.11
CA ASN A 66 51.65 0.46 34.34
C ASN A 66 50.98 0.27 32.97
N ALA A 67 49.95 -0.58 32.91
CA ALA A 67 49.20 -0.87 31.69
C ALA A 67 50.05 -1.48 30.56
N THR A 68 51.05 -2.30 30.90
CA THR A 68 51.86 -3.02 29.91
C THR A 68 51.00 -3.97 29.08
N GLU A 69 51.05 -3.84 27.74
CA GLU A 69 50.40 -4.79 26.82
C GLU A 69 51.16 -6.12 26.79
N VAL A 70 50.43 -7.21 27.03
CA VAL A 70 50.89 -8.59 26.85
C VAL A 70 50.34 -9.10 25.53
N TYR A 71 51.19 -9.67 24.69
CA TYR A 71 50.80 -10.20 23.39
C TYR A 71 50.66 -11.71 23.40
N TYR A 72 49.53 -12.21 22.90
CA TYR A 72 49.26 -13.63 22.73
C TYR A 72 49.13 -13.96 21.26
N ASP A 73 50.06 -14.77 20.74
CA ASP A 73 50.11 -15.19 19.33
C ASP A 73 49.54 -16.60 19.18
N ILE A 74 48.28 -16.70 18.79
CA ILE A 74 47.56 -17.95 18.68
C ILE A 74 47.56 -18.43 17.23
N LYS A 75 48.15 -19.60 16.99
CA LYS A 75 48.39 -20.19 15.66
C LYS A 75 47.60 -21.48 15.45
N ASN A 76 47.58 -21.96 14.21
CA ASN A 76 46.94 -23.20 13.79
C ASN A 76 45.43 -23.23 14.11
N LEU A 77 44.79 -22.08 13.93
CA LEU A 77 43.35 -21.94 14.08
C LEU A 77 42.63 -22.35 12.80
N ASP A 78 41.38 -22.74 12.94
CA ASP A 78 40.44 -22.88 11.82
C ASP A 78 39.12 -22.25 12.27
N ILE A 79 39.07 -20.92 12.27
CA ILE A 79 37.86 -20.18 12.63
C ILE A 79 37.00 -20.04 11.37
N PRO A 80 35.91 -20.80 11.22
CA PRO A 80 35.15 -20.82 9.98
C PRO A 80 34.40 -19.48 9.75
N PRO A 81 34.12 -19.12 8.49
CA PRO A 81 33.27 -17.99 8.14
C PRO A 81 31.89 -18.06 8.77
N LYS A 82 31.35 -16.91 9.16
CA LYS A 82 29.97 -16.73 9.67
C LYS A 82 29.60 -17.64 10.84
N LYS A 83 30.55 -17.98 11.71
CA LYS A 83 30.31 -18.74 12.94
C LYS A 83 30.85 -18.04 14.19
N ILE A 84 30.26 -18.42 15.32
CA ILE A 84 30.86 -18.22 16.65
C ILE A 84 31.91 -19.31 16.85
N TYR A 85 33.05 -18.95 17.41
CA TYR A 85 34.16 -19.84 17.70
C TYR A 85 34.68 -19.63 19.12
N PHE A 86 34.58 -20.65 19.95
CA PHE A 86 35.22 -20.74 21.25
C PHE A 86 36.70 -21.08 21.08
N LEU A 87 37.56 -20.16 21.47
CA LEU A 87 39.00 -20.35 21.44
C LEU A 87 39.43 -21.20 22.63
N ASN A 88 40.19 -22.27 22.38
CA ASN A 88 40.79 -23.07 23.44
C ASN A 88 41.53 -22.15 24.43
N PRO A 89 41.18 -22.19 25.73
CA PRO A 89 41.78 -21.31 26.72
C PRO A 89 43.30 -21.47 26.79
N PHE A 90 43.99 -20.35 26.98
CA PHE A 90 45.45 -20.32 27.05
C PHE A 90 45.91 -19.63 28.33
N SER A 91 47.04 -20.08 28.87
CA SER A 91 47.51 -19.67 30.19
C SER A 91 48.00 -18.24 30.23
N ILE A 92 47.66 -17.57 31.33
CA ILE A 92 48.17 -16.25 31.68
C ILE A 92 49.47 -16.43 32.46
N ASP A 93 50.43 -15.53 32.27
CA ASP A 93 51.69 -15.56 33.01
C ASP A 93 51.44 -15.35 34.51
N GLU A 94 52.07 -16.17 35.35
CA GLU A 94 51.95 -16.17 36.82
C GLU A 94 52.13 -14.78 37.47
N ARG A 95 52.88 -13.88 36.83
CA ARG A 95 53.04 -12.50 37.29
C ARG A 95 51.72 -11.73 37.34
N PHE A 96 50.69 -12.17 36.63
CA PHE A 96 49.35 -11.57 36.60
C PHE A 96 48.31 -12.35 37.43
N LYS A 97 48.71 -13.21 38.38
CA LYS A 97 47.79 -13.95 39.26
C LYS A 97 46.80 -13.07 40.06
N GLU A 98 47.13 -11.80 40.26
CA GLU A 98 46.27 -10.81 40.94
C GLU A 98 45.26 -10.16 39.99
N ALA A 99 45.28 -10.50 38.70
CA ALA A 99 44.35 -9.95 37.73
C ALA A 99 42.91 -10.33 38.05
N ARG A 100 42.03 -9.34 38.01
CA ARG A 100 40.58 -9.48 38.13
C ARG A 100 39.84 -8.93 36.92
N GLY A 101 40.45 -8.05 36.13
CA GLY A 101 39.88 -7.52 34.89
C GLY A 101 40.88 -7.46 33.76
N ILE A 102 40.39 -7.37 32.53
CA ILE A 102 41.21 -7.20 31.33
C ILE A 102 40.65 -6.13 30.40
N ASP A 103 41.57 -5.42 29.76
CA ASP A 103 41.30 -4.69 28.52
C ASP A 103 41.96 -5.49 27.38
N ILE A 104 41.18 -5.92 26.39
CA ILE A 104 41.64 -6.81 25.31
C ILE A 104 41.29 -6.26 23.94
N ARG A 105 42.17 -6.49 22.97
CA ARG A 105 41.94 -6.19 21.56
C ARG A 105 42.61 -7.20 20.64
N ILE A 106 42.13 -7.26 19.40
CA ILE A 106 42.83 -7.97 18.33
C ILE A 106 43.82 -6.99 17.72
N LYS A 107 45.10 -7.37 17.68
CA LYS A 107 46.17 -6.57 17.07
C LYS A 107 46.34 -6.93 15.59
N GLU A 108 46.40 -8.23 15.31
CA GLU A 108 46.61 -8.77 13.96
C GLU A 108 45.78 -10.03 13.78
N LEU A 109 45.33 -10.28 12.55
CA LEU A 109 44.73 -11.55 12.15
C LEU A 109 45.25 -11.98 10.78
N TYR A 110 45.32 -13.29 10.58
CA TYR A 110 45.81 -13.91 9.36
C TYR A 110 44.78 -14.93 8.86
N TYR A 111 44.47 -14.87 7.58
CA TYR A 111 43.55 -15.78 6.91
C TYR A 111 44.28 -17.04 6.46
N SER A 112 43.53 -18.11 6.16
CA SER A 112 44.10 -19.38 5.70
C SER A 112 44.79 -19.30 4.33
N ASP A 113 44.51 -18.25 3.54
CA ASP A 113 45.14 -17.99 2.24
C ASP A 113 46.38 -17.07 2.33
N SER A 114 46.92 -16.86 3.54
CA SER A 114 48.09 -16.02 3.84
C SER A 114 47.86 -14.51 3.78
N ASP A 115 46.64 -14.03 3.51
CA ASP A 115 46.29 -12.64 3.72
C ASP A 115 46.37 -12.27 5.21
N SER A 116 46.72 -11.02 5.52
CA SER A 116 46.75 -10.52 6.90
C SER A 116 46.12 -9.14 7.03
N LEU A 117 45.60 -8.85 8.22
CA LEU A 117 45.05 -7.56 8.58
C LEU A 117 45.65 -7.10 9.90
N ILE A 118 46.29 -5.93 9.87
CA ILE A 118 46.80 -5.24 11.05
C ILE A 118 45.78 -4.18 11.45
N LEU A 119 45.29 -4.23 12.69
CA LEU A 119 44.26 -3.31 13.17
C LEU A 119 44.90 -2.05 13.78
N ASN A 120 44.42 -0.89 13.35
CA ASN A 120 44.93 0.42 13.79
C ASN A 120 44.25 0.84 15.09
N THR A 121 45.05 1.06 16.13
CA THR A 121 44.57 1.44 17.47
C THR A 121 43.83 2.78 17.51
N LYS A 122 44.09 3.69 16.56
CA LYS A 122 43.41 5.00 16.52
C LYS A 122 41.91 4.91 16.18
N ASP A 123 41.53 3.85 15.48
CA ASP A 123 40.16 3.66 14.98
C ASP A 123 39.33 2.79 15.94
N GLU A 124 39.98 2.17 16.92
CA GLU A 124 39.34 1.33 17.92
C GLU A 124 38.43 2.14 18.85
N LYS A 125 37.33 1.52 19.23
CA LYS A 125 36.41 2.02 20.26
C LYS A 125 36.31 0.98 21.35
N GLN A 126 36.37 1.43 22.59
CA GLN A 126 36.30 0.56 23.75
C GLN A 126 34.84 0.35 24.18
N PHE A 127 34.49 -0.90 24.46
CA PHE A 127 33.18 -1.30 24.94
C PHE A 127 33.32 -2.32 26.07
N THR A 128 32.45 -2.24 27.06
CA THR A 128 32.42 -3.19 28.16
C THR A 128 31.53 -4.38 27.81
N LEU A 129 32.04 -5.59 28.02
CA LEU A 129 31.28 -6.82 27.86
C LEU A 129 30.35 -7.03 29.07
N PRO A 130 29.12 -7.54 28.85
CA PRO A 130 28.18 -7.77 29.94
C PRO A 130 28.64 -8.94 30.81
N LEU A 131 28.47 -8.79 32.12
CA LEU A 131 28.75 -9.85 33.08
C LEU A 131 27.55 -10.80 33.17
N ILE A 132 27.66 -11.94 32.49
CA ILE A 132 26.66 -13.01 32.49
C ILE A 132 27.29 -14.24 33.14
N SER A 133 26.67 -14.75 34.21
CA SER A 133 27.06 -16.04 34.83
C SER A 133 26.64 -17.20 33.93
N GLU A 134 27.29 -18.36 34.08
CA GLU A 134 26.93 -19.56 33.30
C GLU A 134 25.48 -19.97 33.55
N THR A 135 25.02 -19.96 34.80
CA THR A 135 23.63 -20.25 35.17
C THR A 135 22.63 -19.29 34.50
N LYS A 136 22.95 -17.99 34.43
CA LYS A 136 22.10 -16.99 33.76
C LYS A 136 22.13 -17.20 32.24
N SER A 137 23.30 -17.50 31.68
CA SER A 137 23.49 -17.81 30.27
C SER A 137 22.65 -19.03 29.85
N GLU A 138 22.64 -20.11 30.62
CA GLU A 138 21.81 -21.29 30.38
C GLU A 138 20.31 -20.97 30.39
N LYS A 139 19.83 -20.22 31.40
CA LYS A 139 18.41 -19.83 31.44
C LYS A 139 18.04 -18.90 30.30
N MET A 140 18.93 -17.98 29.91
CA MET A 140 18.72 -17.13 28.72
C MET A 140 18.59 -17.99 27.45
N LYS A 141 19.46 -18.97 27.25
CA LYS A 141 19.40 -19.88 26.10
C LYS A 141 18.12 -20.70 26.10
N THR A 142 17.72 -21.24 27.25
CA THR A 142 16.49 -22.03 27.38
C THR A 142 15.23 -21.21 27.10
N LEU A 143 15.18 -19.95 27.56
CA LEU A 143 13.98 -19.11 27.43
C LEU A 143 13.87 -18.40 26.09
N PHE A 144 15.00 -17.97 25.51
CA PHE A 144 15.01 -17.11 24.32
C PHE A 144 15.64 -17.74 23.08
N GLY A 145 16.29 -18.90 23.21
CA GLY A 145 16.99 -19.58 22.12
C GLY A 145 18.51 -19.61 22.32
N PRO A 146 19.20 -20.66 21.83
CA PRO A 146 20.64 -20.87 22.01
C PRO A 146 21.52 -19.77 21.40
N GLU A 147 20.98 -19.00 20.46
CA GLU A 147 21.65 -17.90 19.77
C GLU A 147 21.67 -16.58 20.58
N ILE A 148 20.94 -16.51 21.70
CA ILE A 148 20.96 -15.38 22.63
C ILE A 148 22.06 -15.63 23.68
N ILE A 149 23.18 -14.93 23.50
CA ILE A 149 24.38 -15.10 24.34
C ILE A 149 24.80 -13.81 25.04
N SER A 150 24.11 -12.70 24.78
CA SER A 150 24.39 -11.36 25.30
C SER A 150 23.10 -10.53 25.36
N TYR A 151 23.19 -9.31 25.89
CA TYR A 151 22.14 -8.29 25.85
C TYR A 151 22.26 -7.37 24.65
N GLY A 152 21.12 -6.89 24.18
CA GLY A 152 21.04 -5.72 23.32
C GLY A 152 21.47 -4.46 24.06
N GLU A 153 22.38 -3.68 23.48
CA GLU A 153 22.86 -2.44 24.10
C GLU A 153 23.18 -1.38 23.05
N ASN A 154 22.82 -0.13 23.34
CA ASN A 154 23.03 1.00 22.46
C ASN A 154 24.19 1.87 22.98
N PHE A 155 25.25 2.00 22.21
CA PHE A 155 26.42 2.80 22.55
C PHE A 155 26.47 4.09 21.72
N MET A 156 27.34 5.02 22.09
CA MET A 156 27.56 6.24 21.29
C MET A 156 28.05 5.91 19.88
N ASN A 157 28.96 4.94 19.74
CA ASN A 157 29.64 4.61 18.48
C ASN A 157 29.10 3.34 17.80
N GLY A 158 27.96 2.81 18.24
CA GLY A 158 27.40 1.57 17.68
C GLY A 158 26.36 0.93 18.57
N TRP A 159 26.03 -0.33 18.31
CA TRP A 159 25.10 -1.10 19.14
C TRP A 159 25.46 -2.58 19.13
N ARG A 160 25.29 -3.24 20.27
CA ARG A 160 25.53 -4.67 20.42
C ARG A 160 24.23 -5.44 20.25
N CYS A 161 24.27 -6.53 19.49
CA CYS A 161 23.17 -7.45 19.35
C CYS A 161 23.23 -8.55 20.43
N VAL A 162 22.11 -9.24 20.66
CA VAL A 162 22.01 -10.37 21.59
C VAL A 162 22.86 -11.58 21.21
N CYS A 163 23.30 -11.69 19.95
CA CYS A 163 24.30 -12.67 19.53
C CYS A 163 25.73 -12.25 19.91
N GLY A 164 25.92 -11.14 20.64
CA GLY A 164 27.22 -10.60 21.05
C GLY A 164 27.88 -9.68 20.02
N PHE A 165 27.50 -9.76 18.74
CA PHE A 165 28.12 -8.97 17.67
C PHE A 165 27.89 -7.46 17.84
N PHE A 166 28.94 -6.68 17.65
CA PHE A 166 28.91 -5.22 17.72
C PHE A 166 28.76 -4.61 16.32
N ASN A 167 27.72 -3.79 16.14
CA ASN A 167 27.35 -3.18 14.88
C ASN A 167 27.65 -1.68 14.88
N LYS A 168 27.86 -1.15 13.68
CA LYS A 168 27.86 0.30 13.44
C LYS A 168 26.54 0.95 13.87
N LYS A 169 26.60 2.24 14.21
CA LYS A 169 25.44 2.98 14.70
C LYS A 169 24.31 3.04 13.68
N GLU A 170 24.68 3.12 12.40
CA GLU A 170 23.80 3.28 11.25
C GLU A 170 23.17 1.96 10.79
N ASN A 171 23.74 0.81 11.18
CA ASN A 171 23.21 -0.49 10.76
C ASN A 171 21.84 -0.73 11.41
N GLU A 172 20.80 -0.92 10.60
CA GLU A 172 19.44 -1.24 11.05
C GLU A 172 19.27 -2.72 11.42
N GLU A 173 20.19 -3.58 10.98
CA GLU A 173 20.19 -5.01 11.24
C GLU A 173 21.57 -5.47 11.71
N CYS A 174 21.59 -6.55 12.50
CA CYS A 174 22.83 -7.13 12.97
C CYS A 174 23.58 -7.78 11.80
N SER A 175 24.82 -7.38 11.55
CA SER A 175 25.63 -7.89 10.43
C SER A 175 26.00 -9.37 10.56
N PHE A 176 25.86 -9.97 11.75
CA PHE A 176 26.08 -11.39 11.96
C PHE A 176 24.77 -12.20 11.87
N CYS A 177 23.76 -11.89 12.69
CA CYS A 177 22.56 -12.72 12.82
C CYS A 177 21.31 -12.16 12.13
N GLY A 178 21.40 -11.01 11.45
CA GLY A 178 20.30 -10.39 10.71
C GLY A 178 19.17 -9.79 11.57
N ARG A 179 19.26 -9.85 12.91
CA ARG A 179 18.20 -9.30 13.78
C ARG A 179 18.08 -7.79 13.62
N ASN A 180 16.85 -7.31 13.52
CA ASN A 180 16.54 -5.89 13.48
C ASN A 180 16.95 -5.16 14.78
N LYS A 181 17.61 -4.01 14.64
CA LYS A 181 18.11 -3.16 15.72
C LYS A 181 17.00 -2.70 16.67
N ASN A 182 15.90 -2.19 16.13
CA ASN A 182 14.79 -1.67 16.94
C ASN A 182 14.15 -2.81 17.74
N PHE A 183 13.99 -3.99 17.13
CA PHE A 183 13.51 -5.16 17.85
C PHE A 183 14.43 -5.52 19.02
N VAL A 184 15.75 -5.61 18.79
CA VAL A 184 16.73 -5.95 19.83
C VAL A 184 16.73 -4.91 20.97
N LEU A 185 16.82 -3.63 20.64
CA LEU A 185 16.94 -2.56 21.62
C LEU A 185 15.64 -2.28 22.38
N ASN A 186 14.48 -2.68 21.86
CA ASN A 186 13.18 -2.50 22.53
C ASN A 186 12.69 -3.75 23.27
N ASN A 187 13.30 -4.93 23.07
CA ASN A 187 12.77 -6.19 23.62
C ASN A 187 13.79 -7.05 24.37
N LEU A 188 15.09 -6.84 24.12
CA LEU A 188 16.15 -7.77 24.52
C LEU A 188 17.36 -7.05 25.15
N THR A 189 17.14 -5.88 25.75
CA THR A 189 18.14 -5.23 26.62
C THR A 189 18.24 -5.96 27.95
N GLU A 190 19.31 -5.70 28.71
CA GLU A 190 19.51 -6.34 30.01
C GLU A 190 18.30 -6.20 30.95
N PRO A 191 17.72 -5.00 31.16
CA PRO A 191 16.54 -4.85 32.02
C PRO A 191 15.35 -5.70 31.54
N LEU A 192 15.12 -5.75 30.22
CA LEU A 192 13.99 -6.47 29.64
C LEU A 192 14.17 -7.98 29.70
N ILE A 193 15.39 -8.48 29.48
CA ILE A 193 15.71 -9.90 29.66
C ILE A 193 15.59 -10.28 31.14
N ASN A 194 16.14 -9.48 32.06
CA ASN A 194 16.06 -9.75 33.49
C ASN A 194 14.60 -9.75 33.98
N MET A 195 13.76 -8.81 33.53
CA MET A 195 12.33 -8.77 33.85
C MET A 195 11.60 -10.05 33.39
N LYS A 196 11.88 -10.52 32.17
CA LYS A 196 11.28 -11.76 31.65
C LYS A 196 11.76 -12.99 32.41
N LEU A 197 13.04 -13.07 32.76
CA LEU A 197 13.59 -14.15 33.59
C LEU A 197 12.92 -14.16 34.98
N LEU A 198 12.77 -13.00 35.62
CA LEU A 198 12.11 -12.88 36.93
C LEU A 198 10.64 -13.33 36.88
N ASN A 199 9.90 -12.98 35.83
CA ASN A 199 8.51 -13.42 35.68
C ASN A 199 8.40 -14.94 35.55
N VAL A 200 9.33 -15.59 34.85
CA VAL A 200 9.35 -17.05 34.75
C VAL A 200 9.68 -17.69 36.10
N LEU A 201 10.65 -17.13 36.84
CA LEU A 201 11.04 -17.61 38.17
C LEU A 201 9.94 -17.40 39.23
N SER A 202 9.13 -16.35 39.09
CA SER A 202 8.04 -16.05 40.04
C SER A 202 6.80 -16.92 39.83
N ASN A 203 6.65 -17.50 38.63
CA ASN A 203 5.52 -18.36 38.27
C ASN A 203 5.79 -19.86 38.52
N THR A 204 7.02 -20.22 38.86
CA THR A 204 7.37 -21.56 39.35
C THR A 204 7.25 -21.56 40.88
N GLU A 205 6.08 -21.94 41.40
CA GLU A 205 5.91 -22.30 42.81
C GLU A 205 6.85 -23.49 43.11
N ASP A 206 7.96 -23.29 43.82
CA ASP A 206 8.52 -24.21 44.84
C ASP A 206 9.88 -23.77 45.40
N ASP A 207 10.06 -24.07 46.70
CA ASP A 207 11.16 -23.73 47.61
C ASP A 207 12.58 -24.21 47.17
N LYS A 208 13.20 -23.56 46.18
CA LYS A 208 14.63 -23.77 45.86
C LYS A 208 15.49 -22.55 46.26
N PRO A 209 16.43 -22.69 47.22
CA PRO A 209 17.32 -21.61 47.68
C PRO A 209 18.13 -20.94 46.54
N GLU A 210 18.45 -21.69 45.49
CA GLU A 210 19.18 -21.20 44.31
C GLU A 210 18.37 -20.18 43.48
N GLU A 211 17.05 -20.33 43.40
CA GLU A 211 16.19 -19.44 42.61
C GLU A 211 15.89 -18.13 43.32
N ALA A 212 15.76 -18.16 44.66
CA ALA A 212 15.64 -16.97 45.49
C ALA A 212 16.92 -16.12 45.51
N SER A 213 18.09 -16.77 45.63
CA SER A 213 19.40 -16.11 45.49
C SER A 213 19.52 -15.44 44.13
N MET A 214 19.16 -16.14 43.05
CA MET A 214 19.26 -15.63 41.70
C MET A 214 18.26 -14.50 41.39
N ALA A 215 17.04 -14.54 41.93
CA ALA A 215 16.09 -13.43 41.83
C ALA A 215 16.65 -12.14 42.46
N SER A 216 17.38 -12.26 43.57
CA SER A 216 18.10 -11.13 44.18
C SER A 216 19.27 -10.63 43.31
N HIS A 217 19.95 -11.52 42.59
CA HIS A 217 21.03 -11.18 41.67
C HIS A 217 20.55 -10.55 40.34
N LEU A 218 19.32 -10.84 39.90
CA LEU A 218 18.74 -10.27 38.67
C LEU A 218 18.26 -8.81 38.85
N THR A 219 18.09 -8.38 40.10
CA THR A 219 17.64 -7.03 40.48
C THR A 219 18.77 -6.11 40.93
N GLN A 220 19.97 -6.66 41.15
CA GLN A 220 21.18 -5.91 41.49
C GLN A 220 22.07 -5.73 40.26
N THR A 221 22.56 -4.51 40.04
CA THR A 221 23.62 -4.24 39.05
C THR A 221 24.94 -4.78 39.59
N HIS A 222 25.22 -6.07 39.37
CA HIS A 222 26.48 -6.67 39.80
C HIS A 222 27.64 -6.16 38.94
N LEU A 223 28.60 -5.50 39.59
CA LEU A 223 29.85 -5.05 38.98
C LEU A 223 30.90 -6.17 38.87
N THR A 224 30.59 -7.37 39.37
CA THR A 224 31.52 -8.50 39.43
C THR A 224 30.82 -9.85 39.29
N LYS A 225 31.51 -10.87 38.74
CA LYS A 225 31.04 -12.27 38.73
C LYS A 225 32.13 -13.24 39.20
N VAL A 226 31.76 -14.41 39.73
CA VAL A 226 32.75 -15.45 40.08
C VAL A 226 33.45 -15.94 38.81
N ALA A 227 34.78 -16.02 38.83
CA ALA A 227 35.58 -16.54 37.73
C ALA A 227 35.20 -18.00 37.45
N PRO A 228 34.88 -18.38 36.20
CA PRO A 228 34.63 -19.78 35.85
C PRO A 228 35.94 -20.58 35.80
N THR A 229 35.85 -21.91 35.83
CA THR A 229 37.00 -22.79 35.55
C THR A 229 37.07 -23.09 34.05
N THR A 230 38.27 -23.34 33.51
CA THR A 230 38.43 -23.80 32.12
C THR A 230 37.55 -25.02 31.80
N THR A 231 37.45 -25.97 32.73
CA THR A 231 36.60 -27.16 32.59
C THR A 231 35.13 -26.80 32.41
N SER A 232 34.57 -25.95 33.28
CA SER A 232 33.16 -25.52 33.20
C SER A 232 32.81 -24.81 31.88
N LEU A 233 33.78 -24.04 31.34
CA LEU A 233 33.60 -23.38 30.05
C LEU A 233 33.63 -24.38 28.90
N SER A 234 34.54 -25.36 28.92
CA SER A 234 34.67 -26.35 27.85
C SER A 234 33.45 -27.28 27.71
N GLU A 235 32.69 -27.48 28.80
CA GLU A 235 31.44 -28.26 28.79
C GLU A 235 30.28 -27.50 28.13
N THR A 236 30.27 -26.18 28.26
CA THR A 236 29.15 -25.32 27.84
C THR A 236 29.39 -24.54 26.54
N ARG A 237 30.66 -24.34 26.18
CA ARG A 237 31.11 -23.60 24.98
C ARG A 237 31.83 -24.56 24.06
N ILE A 238 31.07 -25.20 23.18
CA ILE A 238 31.57 -26.20 22.24
C ILE A 238 31.52 -25.59 20.84
N ASN A 239 32.64 -25.67 20.12
CA ASN A 239 32.62 -25.39 18.69
C ASN A 239 31.82 -26.49 18.00
N GLU A 240 30.82 -26.11 17.21
CA GLU A 240 30.16 -27.07 16.33
C GLU A 240 31.22 -27.80 15.52
N SER A 241 31.31 -29.13 15.68
CA SER A 241 32.23 -29.92 14.89
C SER A 241 31.85 -29.75 13.42
N THR A 242 32.84 -29.44 12.60
CA THR A 242 32.72 -29.53 11.14
C THR A 242 32.73 -31.01 10.73
N GLU A 243 31.88 -31.84 11.33
CA GLU A 243 31.49 -33.12 10.76
C GLU A 243 30.23 -32.85 9.94
N GLU A 244 30.44 -32.33 8.74
CA GLU A 244 29.54 -32.67 7.65
C GLU A 244 29.45 -34.20 7.61
N GLY A 245 28.23 -34.73 7.75
CA GLY A 245 27.97 -36.14 7.66
C GLY A 245 28.57 -36.74 6.39
N LEU A 246 29.67 -37.46 6.56
CA LEU A 246 30.04 -38.55 5.67
C LEU A 246 29.29 -39.79 6.16
N GLU A 247 27.99 -39.84 5.86
CA GLU A 247 27.31 -41.12 5.84
C GLU A 247 28.06 -42.04 4.87
N GLU A 248 28.65 -43.11 5.39
CA GLU A 248 29.03 -44.27 4.59
C GLU A 248 27.78 -44.75 3.86
N LYS A 249 27.70 -44.38 2.58
CA LYS A 249 26.62 -44.81 1.70
C LYS A 249 26.79 -46.29 1.42
N SER A 250 26.06 -47.09 2.20
CA SER A 250 25.56 -48.39 1.75
C SER A 250 24.96 -48.23 0.35
N ILE A 251 25.26 -49.16 -0.55
CA ILE A 251 24.94 -49.12 -1.98
C ILE A 251 23.41 -49.02 -2.21
N PHE A 252 22.60 -49.35 -1.19
CA PHE A 252 21.14 -49.17 -1.18
C PHE A 252 20.68 -47.71 -0.92
N SER A 253 21.52 -46.85 -0.32
CA SER A 253 21.24 -45.44 0.01
C SER A 253 21.52 -44.45 -1.13
N VAL A 254 22.27 -44.89 -2.16
CA VAL A 254 22.53 -44.07 -3.36
C VAL A 254 21.27 -43.97 -4.21
N LEU A 255 20.56 -45.08 -4.41
CA LEU A 255 19.31 -45.10 -5.17
C LEU A 255 18.21 -44.29 -4.48
N THR A 256 18.04 -44.40 -3.16
CA THR A 256 17.05 -43.62 -2.41
C THR A 256 17.40 -42.14 -2.28
N LYS A 257 18.68 -41.76 -2.16
CA LYS A 257 19.12 -40.34 -2.18
C LYS A 257 19.06 -39.72 -3.57
N VAL A 258 19.32 -40.48 -4.64
CA VAL A 258 19.11 -40.01 -6.01
C VAL A 258 17.63 -39.81 -6.27
N ILE A 259 16.77 -40.74 -5.85
CA ILE A 259 15.31 -40.59 -5.94
C ILE A 259 14.85 -39.37 -5.12
N TYR A 260 15.32 -39.18 -3.89
CA TYR A 260 14.95 -38.04 -3.05
C TYR A 260 15.46 -36.70 -3.60
N ARG A 261 16.70 -36.62 -4.12
CA ARG A 261 17.22 -35.43 -4.81
C ARG A 261 16.46 -35.13 -6.09
N SER A 262 16.08 -36.16 -6.86
CA SER A 262 15.23 -36.01 -8.04
C SER A 262 13.82 -35.55 -7.67
N ILE A 263 13.24 -36.04 -6.57
CA ILE A 263 11.94 -35.59 -6.06
C ILE A 263 12.03 -34.13 -5.59
N ILE A 264 13.05 -33.74 -4.83
CA ILE A 264 13.25 -32.35 -4.40
C ILE A 264 13.51 -31.43 -5.59
N ALA A 265 14.32 -31.86 -6.56
CA ALA A 265 14.56 -31.09 -7.78
C ALA A 265 13.27 -30.93 -8.59
N LEU A 266 12.47 -31.99 -8.71
CA LEU A 266 11.14 -31.94 -9.34
C LEU A 266 10.20 -31.01 -8.58
N LEU A 267 10.21 -31.05 -7.24
CA LEU A 267 9.37 -30.20 -6.38
C LEU A 267 9.82 -28.74 -6.46
N LEU A 268 11.12 -28.46 -6.56
CA LEU A 268 11.67 -27.13 -6.83
C LEU A 268 11.28 -26.65 -8.23
N VAL A 269 11.30 -27.51 -9.24
CA VAL A 269 10.82 -27.18 -10.59
C VAL A 269 9.32 -26.86 -10.54
N VAL A 270 8.51 -27.63 -9.83
CA VAL A 270 7.08 -27.35 -9.63
C VAL A 270 6.87 -26.03 -8.87
N VAL A 271 7.62 -25.78 -7.80
CA VAL A 271 7.57 -24.51 -7.04
C VAL A 271 8.01 -23.33 -7.90
N LEU A 272 9.02 -23.48 -8.75
CA LEU A 272 9.45 -22.46 -9.69
C LEU A 272 8.41 -22.22 -10.78
N ILE A 273 7.75 -23.27 -11.30
CA ILE A 273 6.63 -23.15 -12.24
C ILE A 273 5.45 -22.44 -11.57
N PHE A 274 5.08 -22.81 -10.34
CA PHE A 274 4.01 -22.16 -9.58
C PHE A 274 4.37 -20.71 -9.23
N ALA A 275 5.59 -20.43 -8.79
CA ALA A 275 6.08 -19.07 -8.52
C ALA A 275 6.11 -18.22 -9.80
N PHE A 276 6.47 -18.81 -10.94
CA PHE A 276 6.41 -18.16 -12.25
C PHE A 276 4.96 -17.88 -12.67
N GLN A 277 4.03 -18.82 -12.47
CA GLN A 277 2.60 -18.60 -12.72
C GLN A 277 2.00 -17.53 -11.79
N ILE A 278 2.34 -17.54 -10.50
CA ILE A 278 1.88 -16.56 -9.51
C ILE A 278 2.44 -15.16 -9.83
N SER A 279 3.74 -15.06 -10.15
CA SER A 279 4.35 -13.78 -10.54
C SER A 279 3.80 -13.25 -11.86
N LYS A 280 3.58 -14.11 -12.88
CA LYS A 280 2.87 -13.73 -14.12
C LYS A 280 1.46 -13.22 -13.79
N SER A 281 0.74 -13.90 -12.90
CA SER A 281 -0.62 -13.51 -12.48
C SER A 281 -0.65 -12.17 -11.73
N LEU A 282 0.29 -11.91 -10.83
CA LEU A 282 0.39 -10.63 -10.10
C LEU A 282 0.75 -9.47 -11.03
N LEU A 283 1.68 -9.68 -11.97
CA LEU A 283 2.02 -8.69 -12.98
C LEU A 283 0.81 -8.38 -13.88
N SER A 284 0.10 -9.41 -14.37
CA SER A 284 -1.10 -9.22 -15.19
C SER A 284 -2.23 -8.47 -14.46
N ASN A 285 -2.44 -8.74 -13.17
CA ASN A 285 -3.42 -8.00 -12.35
C ASN A 285 -3.04 -6.52 -12.16
N ARG A 286 -1.75 -6.21 -12.07
CA ARG A 286 -1.28 -4.83 -12.05
C ARG A 286 -1.46 -4.17 -13.40
N ASP A 287 -1.15 -4.89 -14.48
CA ASP A 287 -1.22 -4.36 -15.85
C ASP A 287 -2.67 -4.07 -16.27
N ILE A 288 -3.65 -4.90 -15.88
CA ILE A 288 -5.07 -4.61 -16.11
C ILE A 288 -5.55 -3.39 -15.32
N SER A 289 -5.10 -3.23 -14.06
CA SER A 289 -5.41 -2.04 -13.26
C SER A 289 -4.78 -0.76 -13.87
N ASN A 290 -3.56 -0.86 -14.38
CA ASN A 290 -2.90 0.22 -15.11
C ASN A 290 -3.67 0.56 -16.40
N ALA A 291 -4.09 -0.44 -17.18
CA ALA A 291 -4.92 -0.22 -18.36
C ALA A 291 -6.23 0.50 -18.03
N LYS A 292 -6.96 0.07 -17.00
CA LYS A 292 -8.18 0.77 -16.53
C LYS A 292 -7.91 2.23 -16.13
N THR A 293 -6.77 2.49 -15.52
CA THR A 293 -6.34 3.86 -15.20
C THR A 293 -6.10 4.68 -16.48
N LEU A 294 -5.40 4.12 -17.47
CA LEU A 294 -5.20 4.78 -18.77
C LEU A 294 -6.51 5.06 -19.50
N ILE A 295 -7.47 4.13 -19.46
CA ILE A 295 -8.83 4.32 -20.00
C ILE A 295 -9.50 5.52 -19.31
N SER A 296 -9.47 5.58 -17.97
CA SER A 296 -10.07 6.70 -17.23
C SER A 296 -9.40 8.06 -17.49
N GLN A 297 -8.17 8.06 -18.00
CA GLN A 297 -7.44 9.26 -18.40
C GLN A 297 -7.63 9.62 -19.88
N GLY A 298 -8.43 8.88 -20.65
CA GLY A 298 -8.60 9.08 -22.08
C GLY A 298 -7.41 8.62 -22.93
N LYS A 299 -6.43 7.92 -22.34
CA LYS A 299 -5.21 7.43 -23.02
C LYS A 299 -5.43 6.05 -23.61
N TYR A 300 -6.41 5.95 -24.52
CA TYR A 300 -6.92 4.66 -24.99
C TYR A 300 -5.91 3.83 -25.78
N GLU A 301 -5.08 4.47 -26.61
CA GLU A 301 -4.06 3.77 -27.40
C GLU A 301 -3.01 3.10 -26.51
N ASP A 302 -2.62 3.78 -25.43
CA ASP A 302 -1.70 3.22 -24.44
C ASP A 302 -2.37 2.14 -23.60
N ALA A 303 -3.65 2.30 -23.25
CA ALA A 303 -4.42 1.24 -22.60
C ALA A 303 -4.48 -0.04 -23.45
N LEU A 304 -4.77 0.07 -24.75
CA LEU A 304 -4.76 -1.08 -25.67
C LEU A 304 -3.39 -1.74 -25.78
N LYS A 305 -2.29 -0.96 -25.79
CA LYS A 305 -0.93 -1.53 -25.78
C LYS A 305 -0.66 -2.35 -24.51
N VAL A 306 -1.19 -1.94 -23.35
CA VAL A 306 -1.04 -2.68 -22.10
C VAL A 306 -1.93 -3.93 -22.12
N LEU A 307 -3.20 -3.80 -22.49
CA LEU A 307 -4.16 -4.92 -22.55
C LEU A 307 -3.69 -6.04 -23.49
N ASN A 308 -3.23 -5.69 -24.70
CA ASN A 308 -2.75 -6.67 -25.68
C ASN A 308 -1.47 -7.42 -25.27
N LYS A 309 -0.77 -6.98 -24.22
CA LYS A 309 0.40 -7.68 -23.67
C LYS A 309 0.04 -8.69 -22.57
N ILE A 310 -1.21 -8.70 -22.11
CA ILE A 310 -1.64 -9.58 -21.02
C ILE A 310 -1.94 -10.99 -21.58
N GLU A 311 -1.02 -11.92 -21.36
CA GLU A 311 -1.12 -13.33 -21.80
C GLU A 311 -1.61 -14.27 -20.67
N ASN A 312 -2.48 -13.80 -19.78
CA ASN A 312 -3.00 -14.61 -18.68
C ASN A 312 -4.38 -15.17 -19.03
N GLU A 313 -4.45 -16.48 -19.27
CA GLU A 313 -5.70 -17.19 -19.63
C GLU A 313 -6.85 -16.93 -18.66
N LYS A 314 -6.57 -16.81 -17.35
CA LYS A 314 -7.62 -16.56 -16.34
C LYS A 314 -8.27 -15.18 -16.45
N LEU A 315 -7.57 -14.24 -17.05
CA LEU A 315 -8.03 -12.86 -17.23
C LEU A 315 -8.52 -12.60 -18.66
N GLN A 316 -8.49 -13.61 -19.54
CA GLN A 316 -8.72 -13.39 -20.97
C GLN A 316 -10.09 -12.80 -21.26
N ASP A 317 -11.13 -13.25 -20.56
CA ASP A 317 -12.49 -12.70 -20.68
C ASP A 317 -12.56 -11.23 -20.23
N GLU A 318 -11.89 -10.89 -19.11
CA GLU A 318 -11.84 -9.52 -18.58
C GLU A 318 -11.03 -8.59 -19.49
N VAL A 319 -9.88 -9.06 -19.98
CA VAL A 319 -9.03 -8.33 -20.92
C VAL A 319 -9.78 -8.06 -22.21
N GLN A 320 -10.49 -9.06 -22.75
CA GLN A 320 -11.26 -8.89 -23.97
C GLN A 320 -12.40 -7.88 -23.79
N ALA A 321 -13.13 -7.94 -22.67
CA ALA A 321 -14.16 -6.97 -22.35
C ALA A 321 -13.61 -5.53 -22.24
N GLU A 322 -12.45 -5.35 -21.59
CA GLU A 322 -11.80 -4.04 -21.50
C GLU A 322 -11.25 -3.56 -22.85
N ILE A 323 -10.77 -4.44 -23.72
CA ILE A 323 -10.36 -4.09 -25.10
C ILE A 323 -11.57 -3.56 -25.88
N GLU A 324 -12.68 -4.28 -25.86
CA GLU A 324 -13.91 -3.89 -26.57
C GLU A 324 -14.44 -2.55 -26.07
N LYS A 325 -14.48 -2.37 -24.75
CA LYS A 325 -14.84 -1.09 -24.12
C LYS A 325 -13.89 0.03 -24.56
N THR A 326 -12.59 -0.20 -24.52
CA THR A 326 -11.58 0.80 -24.92
C THR A 326 -11.73 1.19 -26.38
N GLN A 327 -11.99 0.24 -27.27
CA GLN A 327 -12.21 0.51 -28.70
C GLN A 327 -13.47 1.36 -28.93
N LYS A 328 -14.57 1.08 -28.22
CA LYS A 328 -15.78 1.92 -28.27
C LYS A 328 -15.51 3.34 -27.80
N LEU A 329 -14.75 3.51 -26.71
CA LEU A 329 -14.37 4.84 -26.21
C LEU A 329 -13.44 5.58 -27.17
N MET A 330 -12.53 4.87 -27.85
CA MET A 330 -11.72 5.46 -28.93
C MET A 330 -12.56 5.95 -30.09
N GLU A 331 -13.56 5.17 -30.50
CA GLU A 331 -14.47 5.59 -31.56
C GLU A 331 -15.29 6.82 -31.15
N SER A 332 -15.78 6.83 -29.91
CA SER A 332 -16.46 7.98 -29.29
C SER A 332 -15.58 9.25 -29.31
N GLN A 333 -14.32 9.15 -28.88
CA GLN A 333 -13.35 10.26 -28.96
C GLN A 333 -13.17 10.77 -30.39
N ARG A 334 -13.08 9.86 -31.37
CA ARG A 334 -12.93 10.25 -32.78
C ARG A 334 -14.14 11.04 -33.29
N TYR A 335 -15.35 10.68 -32.88
CA TYR A 335 -16.54 11.45 -33.21
C TYR A 335 -16.49 12.86 -32.60
N PHE A 336 -16.06 12.98 -31.35
CA PHE A 336 -15.87 14.28 -30.69
C PHE A 336 -14.84 15.15 -31.42
N ASP A 337 -13.67 14.59 -31.73
CA ASP A 337 -12.59 15.30 -32.42
C ASP A 337 -13.00 15.73 -33.84
N LEU A 338 -13.71 14.85 -34.56
CA LEU A 338 -14.24 15.17 -35.89
C LEU A 338 -15.30 16.26 -35.82
N GLY A 339 -16.19 16.23 -34.82
CA GLY A 339 -17.15 17.29 -34.56
C GLY A 339 -16.47 18.64 -34.38
N ASN A 340 -15.44 18.71 -33.53
CA ASN A 340 -14.65 19.93 -33.33
C ASN A 340 -13.96 20.42 -34.63
N SER A 341 -13.41 19.50 -35.43
CA SER A 341 -12.82 19.85 -36.73
C SER A 341 -13.85 20.40 -37.73
N LEU A 342 -15.08 19.89 -37.71
CA LEU A 342 -16.17 20.35 -38.58
C LEU A 342 -16.68 21.74 -38.18
N ILE A 343 -16.67 22.09 -36.88
CA ILE A 343 -16.94 23.47 -36.43
C ILE A 343 -15.97 24.46 -37.09
N LEU A 344 -14.67 24.13 -37.11
CA LEU A 344 -13.64 24.99 -37.72
C LEU A 344 -13.79 25.15 -39.24
N GLN A 345 -14.58 24.28 -39.88
CA GLN A 345 -14.90 24.32 -41.31
C GLN A 345 -16.29 24.93 -41.58
N ASP A 346 -16.92 25.52 -40.57
CA ASP A 346 -18.30 26.06 -40.61
C ASP A 346 -19.39 25.02 -40.96
N LYS A 347 -19.10 23.74 -40.77
CA LYS A 347 -19.98 22.60 -41.07
C LYS A 347 -20.77 22.17 -39.83
N TYR A 348 -21.63 23.06 -39.34
CA TYR A 348 -22.26 22.89 -38.02
C TYR A 348 -23.21 21.69 -37.91
N ILE A 349 -24.03 21.41 -38.93
CA ILE A 349 -24.94 20.26 -38.93
C ILE A 349 -24.17 18.93 -38.89
N GLU A 350 -23.08 18.86 -39.64
CA GLU A 350 -22.22 17.68 -39.68
C GLU A 350 -21.46 17.51 -38.36
N ALA A 351 -21.07 18.62 -37.71
CA ALA A 351 -20.50 18.61 -36.37
C ALA A 351 -21.48 18.03 -35.35
N ILE A 352 -22.73 18.53 -35.33
CA ILE A 352 -23.80 18.02 -34.46
C ILE A 352 -24.03 16.51 -34.67
N LYS A 353 -24.11 16.06 -35.92
CA LYS A 353 -24.26 14.62 -36.23
C LYS A 353 -23.12 13.76 -35.69
N ASN A 354 -21.91 14.31 -35.56
CA ASN A 354 -20.79 13.61 -34.93
C ASN A 354 -20.86 13.68 -33.40
N PHE A 355 -21.19 14.83 -32.81
CA PHE A 355 -21.38 14.93 -31.36
C PHE A 355 -22.49 14.00 -30.85
N ASN A 356 -23.58 13.82 -31.59
CA ASN A 356 -24.65 12.86 -31.28
C ASN A 356 -24.20 11.40 -31.31
N LYS A 357 -23.06 11.08 -31.91
CA LYS A 357 -22.47 9.73 -31.92
C LYS A 357 -21.50 9.49 -30.76
N VAL A 358 -21.16 10.52 -30.00
CA VAL A 358 -20.33 10.39 -28.80
C VAL A 358 -21.13 9.61 -27.76
N SER A 359 -20.55 8.52 -27.26
CA SER A 359 -21.22 7.60 -26.35
C SER A 359 -21.39 8.23 -24.96
N SER A 360 -22.52 7.96 -24.29
CA SER A 360 -22.71 8.36 -22.88
C SER A 360 -21.76 7.64 -21.91
N GLU A 361 -21.14 6.54 -22.33
CA GLU A 361 -20.08 5.86 -21.55
C GLU A 361 -18.74 6.62 -21.59
N ASP A 362 -18.56 7.56 -22.53
CA ASP A 362 -17.38 8.42 -22.62
C ASP A 362 -17.54 9.63 -21.68
N SER A 363 -17.26 9.39 -20.40
CA SER A 363 -17.39 10.40 -19.34
C SER A 363 -16.50 11.64 -19.54
N ILE A 364 -15.52 11.59 -20.43
CA ILE A 364 -14.62 12.70 -20.73
C ILE A 364 -15.28 13.65 -21.73
N ASN A 365 -15.82 13.12 -22.83
CA ASN A 365 -16.28 13.96 -23.95
C ASN A 365 -17.80 14.11 -24.04
N PHE A 366 -18.59 13.24 -23.42
CA PHE A 366 -20.04 13.22 -23.63
C PHE A 366 -20.71 14.53 -23.22
N ALA A 367 -20.46 15.02 -22.00
CA ALA A 367 -21.03 16.27 -21.52
C ALA A 367 -20.66 17.45 -22.42
N SER A 368 -19.37 17.57 -22.77
CA SER A 368 -18.91 18.63 -23.68
C SER A 368 -19.51 18.51 -25.09
N SER A 369 -19.84 17.31 -25.55
CA SER A 369 -20.55 17.10 -26.81
C SER A 369 -21.97 17.66 -26.74
N GLN A 370 -22.69 17.43 -25.64
CA GLN A 370 -24.04 17.97 -25.44
C GLN A 370 -24.01 19.50 -25.37
N ASP A 371 -23.08 20.08 -24.61
CA ASP A 371 -22.91 21.54 -24.53
C ASP A 371 -22.66 22.15 -25.93
N LYS A 372 -21.81 21.50 -26.75
CA LYS A 372 -21.53 21.94 -28.12
C LYS A 372 -22.74 21.83 -29.04
N ILE A 373 -23.60 20.82 -28.86
CA ILE A 373 -24.84 20.70 -29.62
C ILE A 373 -25.77 21.86 -29.29
N GLU A 374 -25.92 22.22 -28.01
CA GLU A 374 -26.74 23.37 -27.58
C GLU A 374 -26.19 24.71 -28.10
N GLU A 375 -24.87 24.89 -28.08
CA GLU A 375 -24.22 26.09 -28.64
C GLU A 375 -24.46 26.21 -30.15
N LEU A 376 -24.28 25.11 -30.89
CA LEU A 376 -24.49 25.09 -32.34
C LEU A 376 -25.97 25.23 -32.70
N GLU A 377 -26.88 24.68 -31.90
CA GLU A 377 -28.32 24.91 -32.02
C GLU A 377 -28.63 26.41 -32.00
N LYS A 378 -28.15 27.12 -30.97
CA LYS A 378 -28.37 28.58 -30.86
C LYS A 378 -27.87 29.32 -32.08
N ILE A 379 -26.68 28.96 -32.59
CA ILE A 379 -26.12 29.59 -33.79
C ILE A 379 -26.99 29.34 -35.02
N ILE A 380 -27.41 28.10 -35.26
CA ILE A 380 -28.20 27.72 -36.43
C ILE A 380 -29.60 28.34 -36.37
N LEU A 381 -30.28 28.23 -35.23
CA LEU A 381 -31.63 28.76 -35.06
C LEU A 381 -31.65 30.29 -35.09
N ASN A 382 -30.62 30.97 -34.56
CA ASN A 382 -30.52 32.43 -34.71
C ASN A 382 -30.35 32.86 -36.17
N LYS A 383 -29.57 32.11 -36.97
CA LYS A 383 -29.44 32.38 -38.41
C LYS A 383 -30.77 32.13 -39.13
N ALA A 384 -31.45 31.03 -38.83
CA ALA A 384 -32.76 30.74 -39.40
C ALA A 384 -33.80 31.81 -39.02
N ASN A 385 -33.82 32.25 -37.76
CA ASN A 385 -34.68 33.33 -37.30
C ASN A 385 -34.35 34.65 -37.99
N THR A 386 -33.07 34.94 -38.27
CA THR A 386 -32.68 36.14 -39.03
C THR A 386 -33.23 36.09 -40.46
N GLU A 387 -33.12 34.94 -41.15
CA GLU A 387 -33.71 34.75 -42.48
C GLU A 387 -35.24 34.88 -42.44
N TYR A 388 -35.89 34.34 -41.41
CA TYR A 388 -37.32 34.50 -41.16
C TYR A 388 -37.71 35.97 -41.00
N THR A 389 -37.02 36.73 -40.15
CA THR A 389 -37.28 38.17 -39.95
C THR A 389 -37.00 39.03 -41.19
N ASN A 390 -36.20 38.52 -42.13
CA ASN A 390 -35.91 39.17 -43.41
C ASN A 390 -36.92 38.78 -44.50
N GLY A 391 -37.95 37.99 -44.20
CA GLY A 391 -38.97 37.51 -45.14
C GLY A 391 -38.54 36.32 -46.00
N ASN A 392 -37.37 35.72 -45.73
CA ASN A 392 -36.86 34.57 -46.50
C ASN A 392 -37.37 33.23 -45.92
N TYR A 393 -38.68 33.02 -45.92
CA TYR A 393 -39.34 31.89 -45.26
C TYR A 393 -38.86 30.51 -45.70
N GLU A 394 -38.74 30.27 -47.01
CA GLU A 394 -38.27 28.97 -47.53
C GLU A 394 -36.87 28.63 -47.02
N LYS A 395 -35.98 29.64 -46.99
CA LYS A 395 -34.60 29.47 -46.54
C LYS A 395 -34.55 29.23 -45.03
N ALA A 396 -35.32 29.97 -44.24
CA ALA A 396 -35.45 29.75 -42.81
C ALA A 396 -35.97 28.34 -42.50
N LEU A 397 -37.05 27.93 -43.17
CA LEU A 397 -37.65 26.60 -43.01
C LEU A 397 -36.68 25.49 -43.41
N SER A 398 -35.92 25.67 -44.50
CA SER A 398 -34.90 24.73 -44.96
C SER A 398 -33.82 24.53 -43.89
N MET A 399 -33.31 25.62 -43.30
CA MET A 399 -32.31 25.55 -42.23
C MET A 399 -32.83 24.83 -40.98
N VAL A 400 -34.07 25.12 -40.56
CA VAL A 400 -34.69 24.47 -39.40
C VAL A 400 -34.94 22.98 -39.65
N ASN A 401 -35.43 22.61 -40.85
CA ASN A 401 -35.63 21.21 -41.21
C ASN A 401 -34.31 20.44 -41.30
N GLU A 402 -33.24 21.06 -41.80
CA GLU A 402 -31.91 20.44 -41.85
C GLU A 402 -31.38 20.16 -40.43
N TYR A 403 -31.60 21.08 -39.51
CA TYR A 403 -31.28 20.88 -38.09
C TYR A 403 -32.13 19.77 -37.45
N LEU A 404 -33.46 19.79 -37.63
CA LEU A 404 -34.35 18.74 -37.10
C LEU A 404 -34.08 17.36 -37.69
N ALA A 405 -33.50 17.28 -38.89
CA ALA A 405 -33.02 16.00 -39.45
C ALA A 405 -31.81 15.43 -38.68
N ALA A 406 -31.06 16.28 -37.98
CA ALA A 406 -29.93 15.89 -37.13
C ALA A 406 -30.33 15.75 -35.65
N VAL A 407 -31.28 16.54 -35.17
CA VAL A 407 -31.78 16.57 -33.77
C VAL A 407 -33.33 16.63 -33.78
N PRO A 408 -34.02 15.49 -34.02
CA PRO A 408 -35.48 15.45 -34.17
C PRO A 408 -36.26 15.92 -32.94
N GLU A 409 -35.69 15.77 -31.75
CA GLU A 409 -36.29 16.06 -30.45
C GLU A 409 -36.17 17.53 -30.01
N SER A 410 -35.54 18.39 -30.81
CA SER A 410 -35.38 19.81 -30.44
C SER A 410 -36.73 20.54 -30.39
N ALA A 411 -37.12 20.92 -29.17
CA ALA A 411 -38.29 21.76 -28.93
C ALA A 411 -38.12 23.16 -29.55
N ASN A 412 -36.92 23.75 -29.42
CA ASN A 412 -36.61 25.08 -29.95
C ASN A 412 -36.79 25.14 -31.48
N ALA A 413 -36.23 24.17 -32.18
CA ALA A 413 -36.32 24.09 -33.64
C ALA A 413 -37.75 23.76 -34.10
N THR A 414 -38.46 22.88 -33.39
CA THR A 414 -39.87 22.57 -33.68
C THR A 414 -40.76 23.79 -33.50
N ASN A 415 -40.56 24.57 -32.44
CA ASN A 415 -41.30 25.80 -32.20
C ASN A 415 -41.02 26.85 -33.29
N LEU A 416 -39.76 27.07 -33.65
CA LEU A 416 -39.40 27.99 -34.72
C LEU A 416 -39.98 27.55 -36.08
N LYS A 417 -39.98 26.25 -36.38
CA LYS A 417 -40.63 25.71 -37.58
C LYS A 417 -42.13 26.04 -37.62
N ASN A 418 -42.83 25.83 -36.51
CA ASN A 418 -44.25 26.11 -36.41
C ASN A 418 -44.55 27.61 -36.54
N GLN A 419 -43.69 28.47 -35.98
CA GLN A 419 -43.79 29.93 -36.15
C GLN A 419 -43.64 30.34 -37.62
N ILE A 420 -42.61 29.82 -38.32
CA ILE A 420 -42.38 30.11 -39.75
C ILE A 420 -43.59 29.69 -40.60
N ILE A 421 -44.12 28.49 -40.38
CA ILE A 421 -45.29 27.97 -41.13
C ILE A 421 -46.55 28.80 -40.83
N GLY A 422 -46.77 29.18 -39.57
CA GLY A 422 -47.89 30.01 -39.16
C GLY A 422 -47.90 31.36 -39.87
N THR A 423 -46.78 32.07 -39.85
CA THR A 423 -46.64 33.39 -40.50
C THR A 423 -46.72 33.29 -42.03
N GLN A 424 -46.13 32.27 -42.65
CA GLN A 424 -46.26 32.06 -44.10
C GLN A 424 -47.74 31.86 -44.49
N SER A 425 -48.52 31.13 -43.70
CA SER A 425 -49.95 30.93 -43.96
C SER A 425 -50.80 32.18 -43.71
N GLU A 426 -50.32 33.12 -42.90
CA GLU A 426 -50.95 34.43 -42.67
C GLU A 426 -50.57 35.44 -43.76
N GLU A 427 -49.32 35.44 -44.23
CA GLU A 427 -48.86 36.29 -45.34
C GLU A 427 -49.37 35.83 -46.71
N GLU A 428 -49.46 34.52 -46.97
CA GLU A 428 -50.15 33.98 -48.15
C GLU A 428 -51.65 34.31 -48.12
N LYS A 429 -52.27 34.32 -46.93
CA LYS A 429 -53.64 34.84 -46.75
C LYS A 429 -53.70 36.35 -46.96
N THR A 430 -52.67 37.12 -46.60
CA THR A 430 -52.63 38.57 -46.78
C THR A 430 -52.38 38.96 -48.25
N GLU A 431 -51.62 38.17 -49.02
CA GLU A 431 -51.47 38.31 -50.48
C GLU A 431 -52.73 37.85 -51.25
N GLU A 432 -53.48 36.86 -50.74
CA GLU A 432 -54.82 36.51 -51.26
C GLU A 432 -55.93 37.49 -50.81
N GLU A 433 -55.80 38.13 -49.63
CA GLU A 433 -56.75 39.11 -49.07
C GLU A 433 -56.44 40.56 -49.47
N GLU A 434 -55.30 40.86 -50.10
CA GLU A 434 -55.12 42.11 -50.88
C GLU A 434 -56.06 42.16 -52.12
N LEU A 435 -56.84 41.11 -52.36
CA LEU A 435 -57.98 41.13 -53.27
C LEU A 435 -59.35 41.36 -52.60
N ILE A 436 -59.53 41.20 -51.29
CA ILE A 436 -60.83 41.44 -50.64
C ILE A 436 -60.66 41.97 -49.20
N SER A 437 -60.64 43.30 -49.12
CA SER A 437 -60.90 44.17 -47.95
C SER A 437 -61.82 43.60 -46.85
N GLY A 438 -61.37 43.68 -45.59
CA GLY A 438 -62.19 44.22 -44.50
C GLY A 438 -62.35 43.37 -43.24
N SER A 439 -61.35 43.42 -42.36
CA SER A 439 -61.29 42.84 -41.00
C SER A 439 -62.45 43.21 -40.06
N LEU A 440 -62.97 42.20 -39.35
CA LEU A 440 -63.36 42.30 -37.94
C LEU A 440 -62.65 41.19 -37.16
N ILE A 441 -61.97 41.61 -36.10
CA ILE A 441 -61.17 40.83 -35.14
C ILE A 441 -62.09 39.90 -34.34
N ASP A 442 -61.74 38.62 -34.24
CA ASP A 442 -62.44 37.66 -33.38
C ASP A 442 -61.71 37.57 -32.02
N GLU A 443 -62.42 37.93 -30.95
CA GLU A 443 -61.90 38.08 -29.58
C GLU A 443 -61.49 36.75 -28.92
N GLU A 444 -61.67 35.61 -29.60
CA GLU A 444 -61.40 34.26 -29.07
C GLU A 444 -59.90 33.90 -29.02
N ALA A 445 -59.06 34.48 -29.90
CA ALA A 445 -57.62 34.17 -29.95
C ALA A 445 -56.83 34.77 -28.77
N VAL A 446 -57.29 35.90 -28.21
CA VAL A 446 -56.60 36.61 -27.12
C VAL A 446 -56.78 35.91 -25.77
N GLU A 447 -57.89 35.20 -25.56
CA GLU A 447 -58.14 34.44 -24.32
C GLU A 447 -57.35 33.12 -24.27
N LEU A 448 -57.07 32.50 -25.43
CA LEU A 448 -56.26 31.28 -25.54
C LEU A 448 -54.76 31.52 -25.24
N ASP A 449 -54.22 32.66 -25.66
CA ASP A 449 -52.82 33.03 -25.39
C ASP A 449 -52.56 33.43 -23.92
N LYS A 450 -53.55 34.05 -23.25
CA LYS A 450 -53.45 34.31 -21.80
C LYS A 450 -53.40 33.01 -21.00
N ASN A 451 -54.25 32.04 -21.34
CA ASN A 451 -54.29 30.74 -20.65
C ASN A 451 -52.97 29.95 -20.79
N ARG A 452 -52.32 29.99 -21.96
CA ARG A 452 -51.03 29.30 -22.16
C ARG A 452 -49.90 29.95 -21.36
N ALA A 453 -49.83 31.28 -21.33
CA ALA A 453 -48.81 32.00 -20.56
C ALA A 453 -48.95 31.81 -19.04
N GLU A 454 -50.18 31.75 -18.53
CA GLU A 454 -50.44 31.47 -17.11
C GLU A 454 -50.03 30.04 -16.71
N MET A 455 -50.29 29.06 -17.58
CA MET A 455 -49.91 27.66 -17.34
C MET A 455 -48.39 27.46 -17.34
N THR A 456 -47.66 28.13 -18.23
CA THR A 456 -46.19 28.11 -18.22
C THR A 456 -45.64 28.69 -16.93
N LYS A 457 -46.18 29.82 -16.47
CA LYS A 457 -45.76 30.45 -15.21
C LYS A 457 -46.05 29.57 -13.99
N LYS A 458 -47.20 28.87 -13.96
CA LYS A 458 -47.52 27.90 -12.90
C LYS A 458 -46.55 26.71 -12.92
N ALA A 459 -46.20 26.18 -14.09
CA ALA A 459 -45.27 25.05 -14.20
C ALA A 459 -43.86 25.43 -13.72
N GLU A 460 -43.36 26.60 -14.11
CA GLU A 460 -42.05 27.10 -13.66
C GLU A 460 -42.01 27.34 -12.15
N ALA A 461 -43.09 27.84 -11.56
CA ALA A 461 -43.16 28.08 -10.12
C ALA A 461 -43.11 26.81 -9.27
N LEU A 462 -43.50 25.66 -9.84
CA LEU A 462 -43.49 24.36 -9.16
C LEU A 462 -42.11 23.69 -9.20
N LEU A 463 -41.24 24.02 -10.16
CA LEU A 463 -39.91 23.40 -10.29
C LEU A 463 -39.04 23.65 -9.05
N ASN A 464 -38.39 22.60 -8.56
CA ASN A 464 -37.51 22.62 -7.38
C ASN A 464 -38.21 23.05 -6.08
N THR A 465 -39.52 22.87 -5.98
CA THR A 465 -40.30 23.11 -4.76
C THR A 465 -40.64 21.81 -4.04
N PHE A 466 -40.93 21.95 -2.74
CA PHE A 466 -41.52 20.89 -1.95
C PHE A 466 -43.03 21.10 -1.87
N GLN A 467 -43.79 20.05 -2.18
CA GLN A 467 -45.24 20.03 -2.10
C GLN A 467 -45.73 18.83 -1.31
N LYS A 468 -47.00 18.86 -0.90
CA LYS A 468 -47.66 17.75 -0.21
C LYS A 468 -48.83 17.20 -1.00
N VAL A 469 -49.05 15.88 -0.89
CA VAL A 469 -50.24 15.23 -1.45
C VAL A 469 -51.47 15.62 -0.62
N VAL A 470 -52.46 16.25 -1.25
CA VAL A 470 -53.73 16.61 -0.61
C VAL A 470 -54.87 15.62 -0.93
N ALA A 471 -54.71 14.82 -1.99
CA ALA A 471 -55.71 13.85 -2.40
C ALA A 471 -55.67 12.57 -1.54
N GLU A 472 -56.83 11.94 -1.29
CA GLU A 472 -56.91 10.68 -0.53
C GLU A 472 -56.20 9.50 -1.23
N LYS A 473 -56.07 9.57 -2.56
CA LYS A 473 -55.40 8.57 -3.41
C LYS A 473 -54.70 9.26 -4.58
N ALA A 474 -53.42 9.57 -4.42
CA ALA A 474 -52.64 10.19 -5.48
C ALA A 474 -51.84 9.14 -6.26
N ASN A 475 -52.20 8.94 -7.53
CA ASN A 475 -51.51 7.97 -8.39
C ASN A 475 -50.16 8.54 -8.87
N LEU A 476 -49.07 7.91 -8.46
CA LEU A 476 -47.73 8.14 -9.01
C LEU A 476 -47.54 7.23 -10.23
N ARG A 477 -47.12 7.80 -11.36
CA ARG A 477 -47.10 7.11 -12.67
C ARG A 477 -45.70 7.06 -13.29
N ALA A 478 -45.50 6.12 -14.20
CA ALA A 478 -44.22 5.98 -14.91
C ALA A 478 -43.97 7.10 -15.94
N GLU A 479 -45.04 7.67 -16.49
CA GLU A 479 -45.00 8.70 -17.53
C GLU A 479 -46.05 9.78 -17.25
N PRO A 480 -45.89 11.01 -17.79
CA PRO A 480 -46.80 12.14 -17.60
C PRO A 480 -48.06 11.99 -18.45
N SER A 481 -48.87 10.98 -18.13
CA SER A 481 -50.11 10.66 -18.83
C SER A 481 -51.09 9.94 -17.90
N THR A 482 -52.39 10.16 -18.07
CA THR A 482 -53.44 9.43 -17.34
C THR A 482 -53.51 7.95 -17.67
N ASP A 483 -52.97 7.54 -18.82
CA ASP A 483 -52.97 6.15 -19.28
C ASP A 483 -51.69 5.40 -18.89
N ALA A 484 -50.69 6.12 -18.35
CA ALA A 484 -49.43 5.54 -17.93
C ALA A 484 -49.59 4.59 -16.73
N LYS A 485 -48.72 3.57 -16.68
CA LYS A 485 -48.68 2.58 -15.59
C LYS A 485 -48.52 3.28 -14.23
N ILE A 486 -49.38 2.91 -13.28
CA ILE A 486 -49.30 3.38 -11.88
C ILE A 486 -48.16 2.62 -11.19
N ILE A 487 -47.21 3.36 -10.63
CA ILE A 487 -46.11 2.86 -9.81
C ILE A 487 -46.62 2.56 -8.40
N THR A 488 -47.26 3.54 -7.78
CA THR A 488 -47.86 3.42 -6.44
C THR A 488 -48.98 4.46 -6.26
N VAL A 489 -49.72 4.35 -5.16
CA VAL A 489 -50.74 5.31 -4.75
C VAL A 489 -50.32 5.93 -3.44
N LEU A 490 -49.94 7.20 -3.47
CA LEU A 490 -49.46 7.94 -2.31
C LEU A 490 -50.65 8.37 -1.42
N PRO A 491 -50.55 8.19 -0.09
CA PRO A 491 -51.53 8.73 0.85
C PRO A 491 -51.40 10.26 0.98
N THR A 492 -52.46 10.88 1.52
CA THR A 492 -52.44 12.29 1.95
C THR A 492 -51.28 12.56 2.91
N ASP A 493 -50.73 13.77 2.84
CA ASP A 493 -49.55 14.28 3.56
C ASP A 493 -48.18 13.77 3.10
N SER A 494 -48.12 12.91 2.07
CA SER A 494 -46.85 12.46 1.47
C SER A 494 -46.06 13.64 0.90
N ASP A 495 -44.74 13.63 1.13
CA ASP A 495 -43.84 14.71 0.72
C ASP A 495 -43.40 14.51 -0.74
N LEU A 496 -43.40 15.59 -1.52
CA LEU A 496 -43.06 15.59 -2.94
C LEU A 496 -41.99 16.64 -3.21
N TYR A 497 -40.89 16.24 -3.83
CA TYR A 497 -39.90 17.17 -4.38
C TYR A 497 -39.97 17.18 -5.90
N ILE A 498 -40.30 18.34 -6.49
CA ILE A 498 -40.57 18.48 -7.94
C ILE A 498 -39.26 18.71 -8.70
N GLN A 499 -38.92 17.77 -9.58
CA GLN A 499 -37.69 17.78 -10.39
C GLN A 499 -37.93 18.32 -11.80
N GLU A 500 -39.03 17.93 -12.44
CA GLU A 500 -39.39 18.33 -13.81
C GLU A 500 -40.90 18.59 -13.89
N THR A 501 -41.33 19.46 -14.81
CA THR A 501 -42.75 19.73 -15.08
C THR A 501 -43.06 19.63 -16.57
N GLN A 502 -44.21 19.04 -16.92
CA GLN A 502 -44.70 18.94 -18.29
C GLN A 502 -46.17 19.37 -18.36
N ILE A 503 -46.48 20.32 -19.23
CA ILE A 503 -47.85 20.82 -19.41
C ILE A 503 -48.61 19.90 -20.36
N GLU A 504 -49.79 19.44 -19.93
CA GLU A 504 -50.74 18.69 -20.75
C GLU A 504 -51.98 19.55 -20.99
N GLY A 505 -52.10 20.09 -22.21
CA GLY A 505 -53.22 20.95 -22.59
C GLY A 505 -53.21 22.29 -21.85
N SER A 506 -54.39 22.79 -21.50
CA SER A 506 -54.59 24.07 -20.79
C SER A 506 -54.91 23.91 -19.30
N GLU A 507 -54.97 22.68 -18.78
CA GLU A 507 -55.56 22.42 -17.45
C GLU A 507 -54.68 21.61 -16.50
N ARG A 508 -53.64 20.91 -16.99
CA ARG A 508 -52.86 19.98 -16.18
C ARG A 508 -51.36 20.18 -16.33
N ILE A 509 -50.65 20.11 -15.21
CA ILE A 509 -49.19 20.07 -15.16
C ILE A 509 -48.80 18.75 -14.51
N TRP A 510 -48.08 17.92 -15.25
CA TRP A 510 -47.44 16.72 -14.71
C TRP A 510 -46.12 17.11 -14.07
N CYS A 511 -45.91 16.67 -12.83
CA CYS A 511 -44.71 16.92 -12.06
C CYS A 511 -43.98 15.60 -11.85
N LYS A 512 -42.72 15.53 -12.29
CA LYS A 512 -41.83 14.42 -11.95
C LYS A 512 -41.28 14.68 -10.56
N VAL A 513 -41.47 13.72 -9.67
CA VAL A 513 -41.17 13.90 -8.24
C VAL A 513 -40.32 12.78 -7.69
N GLU A 514 -39.53 13.13 -6.69
CA GLU A 514 -39.11 12.23 -5.63
C GLU A 514 -40.16 12.34 -4.50
N ALA A 515 -40.86 11.24 -4.22
CA ALA A 515 -41.99 11.22 -3.31
C ALA A 515 -41.73 10.31 -2.10
N GLU A 516 -41.94 10.81 -0.89
CA GLU A 516 -41.85 10.05 0.36
C GLU A 516 -43.26 9.74 0.88
N ASP A 517 -43.61 8.46 1.00
CA ASP A 517 -44.90 8.02 1.49
C ASP A 517 -45.08 8.34 2.99
N ALA A 518 -46.09 9.12 3.34
CA ALA A 518 -46.31 9.57 4.73
C ALA A 518 -46.61 8.43 5.74
N LYS A 519 -47.01 7.24 5.29
CA LYS A 519 -47.31 6.09 6.15
C LYS A 519 -46.14 5.13 6.27
N THR A 520 -45.38 4.93 5.20
CA THR A 520 -44.30 3.92 5.16
C THR A 520 -42.90 4.52 5.21
N GLY A 521 -42.73 5.80 4.82
CA GLY A 521 -41.42 6.45 4.65
C GLY A 521 -40.66 5.94 3.42
N GLU A 522 -41.30 5.19 2.53
CA GLU A 522 -40.66 4.71 1.30
C GLU A 522 -40.57 5.83 0.26
N ILE A 523 -39.43 5.88 -0.44
CA ILE A 523 -39.16 6.88 -1.48
C ILE A 523 -39.45 6.29 -2.86
N PHE A 524 -40.25 7.00 -3.65
CA PHE A 524 -40.64 6.63 -5.01
C PHE A 524 -40.29 7.73 -6.00
N HIS A 525 -40.09 7.35 -7.26
CA HIS A 525 -39.85 8.29 -8.36
C HIS A 525 -40.92 8.10 -9.43
N GLY A 526 -41.51 9.19 -9.90
CA GLY A 526 -42.51 9.12 -10.97
C GLY A 526 -43.22 10.45 -11.23
N TRP A 527 -44.27 10.38 -12.04
CA TRP A 527 -45.07 11.52 -12.46
C TRP A 527 -46.39 11.57 -11.71
N ILE A 528 -46.76 12.75 -11.24
CA ILE A 528 -47.99 13.02 -10.50
C ILE A 528 -48.57 14.36 -10.98
N SER A 529 -49.90 14.44 -11.04
CA SER A 529 -50.60 15.65 -11.51
C SER A 529 -50.60 16.73 -10.42
N ASN A 530 -50.31 17.98 -10.80
CA ASN A 530 -50.30 19.14 -9.89
C ASN A 530 -51.64 19.32 -9.14
N ILE A 531 -52.75 18.92 -9.74
CA ILE A 531 -54.10 18.97 -9.13
C ILE A 531 -54.26 18.09 -7.87
N LEU A 532 -53.31 17.19 -7.61
CA LEU A 532 -53.32 16.28 -6.45
C LEU A 532 -52.42 16.78 -5.32
N MET A 533 -51.83 17.96 -5.49
CA MET A 533 -50.89 18.60 -4.57
C MET A 533 -51.48 19.86 -3.96
N GLU A 534 -50.91 20.31 -2.86
CA GLU A 534 -51.13 21.66 -2.34
C GLU A 534 -50.50 22.67 -3.32
N GLU A 535 -51.26 23.70 -3.74
CA GLU A 535 -50.75 24.77 -4.64
C GLU A 535 -49.74 25.68 -3.92
#